data_AF-A0A2M9Q5J6-F1
#
_entry.id   AF-A0A2M9Q5J6-F1
#
_cell.length_a   1.000
_cell.length_b   1.000
_cell.length_c   1.000
_cell.angle_alpha   90.00
_cell.angle_beta   90.00
_cell.angle_gamma   90.00
#
_symmetry.space_group_name_H-M   'P 1'
#
loop_
_entity.id
_entity.type
_entity.pdbx_description
1 polymer ?
#
loop_
_entity_poly.entity_id
_entity_poly.type
_entity_poly.pdbx_seq_one_letter_code
_entity_poly.pdbx_strand_id
1 'polypeptide(L)' 'MDIERVNENTLKLFITYNDIEDRGYSREEIWYNRAKGEQLFWDMIDEVNTEDYFDVEGPIWIHINASEVGLEIIVTR' A
#
# COMPACT_ATOMS: atom_id res chain seq x y z
N MET A 1 -5.17 7.38 5.95
CA MET A 1 -5.08 6.42 4.83
C MET A 1 -6.40 6.40 4.07
N ASP A 2 -6.31 6.46 2.75
CA ASP A 2 -7.46 6.38 1.84
C ASP A 2 -7.26 5.21 0.89
N ILE A 3 -8.34 4.48 0.62
CA ILE A 3 -8.34 3.28 -0.21
C ILE A 3 -9.45 3.44 -1.24
N GLU A 4 -9.09 3.29 -2.51
CA GLU A 4 -9.98 3.42 -3.64
C GLU A 4 -9.89 2.15 -4.51
N ARG A 5 -11.04 1.54 -4.77
CA ARG A 5 -11.15 0.45 -5.74
C ARG A 5 -11.29 1.04 -7.14
N VAL A 6 -10.20 1.03 -7.90
CA VAL A 6 -10.20 1.51 -9.30
C VAL A 6 -11.01 0.56 -10.18
N ASN A 7 -10.86 -0.75 -9.99
CA ASN A 7 -11.67 -1.78 -10.65
C ASN A 7 -11.57 -3.13 -9.90
N GLU A 8 -12.06 -4.22 -10.51
CA GLU A 8 -12.03 -5.56 -9.90
C GLU A 8 -10.62 -6.12 -9.69
N ASN A 9 -9.63 -5.68 -10.45
CA ASN A 9 -8.24 -6.15 -10.42
C ASN A 9 -7.24 -5.04 -10.05
N THR A 10 -7.69 -3.83 -9.70
CA THR A 10 -6.80 -2.72 -9.37
C THR A 10 -7.31 -1.97 -8.14
N LEU A 11 -6.43 -1.87 -7.15
CA LEU A 11 -6.61 -1.08 -5.94
C LEU A 11 -5.64 0.09 -5.95
N LYS A 12 -6.11 1.25 -5.49
CA LYS A 12 -5.31 2.43 -5.31
C LYS A 12 -5.38 2.83 -3.84
N LEU A 13 -4.21 3.00 -3.23
CA LEU A 13 -4.06 3.37 -1.84
C LEU A 13 -3.28 4.67 -1.75
N PHE A 14 -3.65 5.49 -0.79
CA PHE A 14 -2.91 6.70 -0.45
C PHE A 14 -2.66 6.74 1.06
N ILE A 15 -1.39 6.85 1.44
CA ILE A 15 -0.97 6.96 2.83
C ILE A 15 -0.10 8.20 3.01
N THR A 16 -0.46 9.04 3.98
CA THR A 16 0.29 10.27 4.28
C THR A 16 1.59 9.94 5.02
N TYR A 17 2.58 10.83 4.99
CA TYR A 17 3.79 10.62 5.79
C TYR A 17 3.52 10.55 7.29
N ASN A 18 2.57 11.35 7.80
CA ASN A 18 2.14 11.27 9.20
C ASN A 18 1.59 9.88 9.53
N ASP A 19 0.73 9.33 8.68
CA ASP A 19 0.17 7.98 8.84
C ASP A 19 1.26 6.88 8.83
N ILE A 20 2.35 7.07 8.08
CA ILE A 20 3.50 6.15 8.04
C ILE A 20 4.28 6.25 9.35
N GLU A 21 4.53 7.47 9.83
CA GLU A 21 5.26 7.73 11.08
C GLU A 21 4.47 7.24 12.31
N ASP A 22 3.15 7.41 12.34
CA ASP A 22 2.28 6.88 13.40
C ASP A 22 2.32 5.35 13.49
N ARG A 23 2.58 4.67 12.36
CA ARG A 23 2.80 3.22 12.30
C ARG A 23 4.23 2.82 12.67
N GLY A 24 5.09 3.79 13.01
CA GLY A 24 6.48 3.57 13.40
C GLY A 24 7.43 3.32 12.23
N TYR A 25 7.03 3.68 11.01
CA TYR A 25 7.89 3.59 9.83
C TYR A 25 8.40 4.99 9.45
N SER A 26 9.61 5.06 8.91
CA SER A 26 10.08 6.26 8.22
C SER A 26 9.97 6.12 6.71
N ARG A 27 9.79 7.24 6.00
CA ARG A 27 9.75 7.25 4.52
C ARG A 27 10.98 6.55 3.91
N GLU A 28 12.16 6.77 4.49
CA GLU A 28 13.42 6.24 3.98
C GLU A 28 13.51 4.73 4.19
N GLU A 29 12.98 4.22 5.31
CA GLU A 29 12.91 2.78 5.53
C GLU A 29 11.99 2.07 4.55
N ILE A 30 10.86 2.66 4.17
CA ILE A 30 9.95 2.07 3.16
C ILE A 30 10.66 1.89 1.81
N TRP A 31 11.52 2.84 1.41
CA TRP A 31 12.21 2.82 0.12
C TRP A 31 13.52 2.02 0.13
N TYR A 32 14.32 2.14 1.19
CA TYR A 32 15.64 1.49 1.28
C TYR A 32 15.58 0.10 1.89
N ASN A 33 14.51 -0.24 2.60
CA ASN A 33 14.30 -1.55 3.17
C ASN A 33 13.09 -2.22 2.54
N ARG A 34 13.37 -3.01 1.49
CA ARG A 34 12.36 -3.77 0.76
C ARG A 34 11.46 -4.61 1.69
N ALA A 35 12.01 -5.23 2.73
CA ALA A 35 11.22 -6.06 3.65
C ALA A 35 10.24 -5.23 4.49
N LYS A 36 10.63 -4.00 4.86
CA LYS A 36 9.75 -3.06 5.57
C LYS A 36 8.67 -2.48 4.66
N GLY A 37 9.03 -2.17 3.41
CA GLY A 37 8.05 -1.80 2.39
C GLY A 37 7.04 -2.92 2.16
N GLU A 38 7.51 -4.15 1.92
CA GLU A 38 6.66 -5.35 1.78
C GLU A 38 5.74 -5.54 2.99
N GLN A 39 6.24 -5.36 4.22
CA GLN A 39 5.43 -5.46 5.43
C GLN A 39 4.29 -4.43 5.45
N LEU A 40 4.56 -3.15 5.16
CA LEU A 40 3.52 -2.13 5.08
C LEU A 40 2.47 -2.49 4.02
N PHE A 41 2.90 -2.99 2.85
CA PHE A 41 1.95 -3.42 1.80
C PHE A 41 1.07 -4.59 2.26
N TRP A 42 1.62 -5.58 2.95
CA TRP A 42 0.84 -6.68 3.51
C TRP A 42 -0.15 -6.21 4.55
N ASP A 43 0.25 -5.34 5.48
CA ASP A 43 -0.65 -4.76 6.47
C ASP A 43 -1.81 -4.02 5.79
N MET A 44 -1.52 -3.24 4.73
CA MET A 44 -2.55 -2.55 3.96
C MET A 44 -3.47 -3.50 3.18
N ILE A 45 -2.92 -4.55 2.56
CA ILE A 45 -3.75 -5.53 1.84
C ILE A 45 -4.62 -6.30 2.82
N ASP A 46 -4.13 -6.67 4.00
CA ASP A 46 -4.91 -7.37 5.03
C ASP A 46 -6.10 -6.53 5.51
N GLU A 47 -5.87 -5.23 5.76
CA GLU A 47 -6.93 -4.26 6.08
C GLU A 47 -8.02 -4.21 4.99
N VAL A 48 -7.64 -4.30 3.71
CA VAL A 48 -8.57 -4.30 2.56
C VAL A 48 -9.24 -5.67 2.32
N ASN A 49 -8.51 -6.76 2.55
CA ASN A 49 -8.97 -8.13 2.28
C ASN A 49 -10.05 -8.56 3.28
N THR A 50 -10.10 -7.93 4.45
CA THR A 50 -11.17 -8.13 5.44
C THR A 50 -12.56 -7.73 4.91
N GLU A 51 -12.64 -6.93 3.84
CA GLU A 51 -13.90 -6.51 3.21
C GLU A 51 -14.21 -7.23 1.87
N ASP A 52 -13.63 -8.42 1.60
CA ASP A 52 -13.97 -9.25 0.42
C ASP A 52 -13.60 -8.58 -0.94
N TYR A 53 -12.67 -7.62 -0.94
CA TYR A 53 -12.39 -6.82 -2.14
C TYR A 53 -11.44 -7.45 -3.15
N PHE A 54 -10.62 -8.44 -2.76
CA PHE A 54 -9.54 -8.94 -3.61
C PHE A 54 -9.08 -10.37 -3.25
N ASP A 55 -9.33 -11.34 -4.13
CA ASP A 55 -8.70 -12.67 -4.04
C ASP A 55 -7.21 -12.54 -4.42
N VAL A 56 -6.34 -12.44 -3.42
CA VAL A 56 -4.88 -12.21 -3.59
C VAL A 56 -4.12 -13.50 -3.97
N GLU A 57 -4.75 -14.41 -4.70
CA GLU A 57 -4.09 -15.61 -5.22
C GLU A 57 -3.36 -15.29 -6.54
N GLY A 58 -2.03 -15.17 -6.48
CA GLY A 58 -1.17 -15.04 -7.66
C GLY A 58 -0.15 -13.90 -7.61
N PRO A 59 0.62 -13.69 -8.69
CA PRO A 59 1.54 -12.56 -8.77
C PRO A 59 0.75 -11.24 -8.81
N ILE A 60 1.24 -10.24 -8.07
CA ILE A 60 0.70 -8.88 -8.05
C ILE A 60 1.75 -7.88 -8.54
N TRP A 61 1.28 -6.83 -9.19
CA TRP A 61 2.06 -5.68 -9.64
C TRP A 61 1.84 -4.53 -8.68
N ILE A 62 2.93 -4.00 -8.13
CA ILE A 62 2.89 -2.86 -7.23
C ILE A 62 3.59 -1.70 -7.91
N HIS A 63 2.90 -0.56 -7.99
CA HIS A 63 3.45 0.70 -8.47
C HIS A 63 3.34 1.75 -7.36
N ILE A 64 4.45 2.43 -7.06
CA ILE A 64 4.51 3.39 -5.94
C ILE A 64 4.93 4.74 -6.50
N ASN A 65 4.10 5.75 -6.25
CA ASN A 65 4.34 7.14 -6.54
C ASN A 65 4.59 7.90 -5.24
N ALA A 66 5.79 8.48 -5.11
CA ALA A 66 6.09 9.41 -4.03
C ALA A 66 5.57 10.81 -4.39
N SER A 67 4.93 11.47 -3.43
CA SER A 67 4.55 12.88 -3.51
C SER A 67 5.06 13.65 -2.30
N GLU A 68 4.84 14.97 -2.26
CA GLU A 68 5.20 15.80 -1.12
C GLU A 68 4.37 15.49 0.14
N VAL A 69 3.18 14.93 -0.02
CA VAL A 69 2.22 14.69 1.06
C VAL A 69 2.17 13.24 1.55
N GLY A 70 2.72 12.30 0.76
CA GLY A 70 2.69 10.88 1.10
C GLY A 70 3.00 9.98 -0.08
N LEU A 71 2.59 8.73 0.04
CA LEU A 71 2.76 7.67 -0.95
C LEU A 71 1.41 7.28 -1.55
N GLU A 72 1.36 7.29 -2.88
CA GLU A 72 0.29 6.66 -3.65
C GLU A 72 0.77 5.30 -4.13
N ILE A 73 0.01 4.26 -3.87
CA ILE A 73 0.35 2.88 -4.15
C ILE A 73 -0.76 2.28 -4.97
N ILE A 74 -0.43 1.75 -6.14
CA ILE A 74 -1.37 1.07 -7.02
C ILE A 74 -0.98 -0.41 -7.04
N VAL A 75 -1.94 -1.26 -6.68
CA VAL A 75 -1.79 -2.71 -6.70
C VAL A 75 -2.70 -3.26 -7.79
N THR A 76 -2.12 -3.98 -8.74
CA THR A 76 -2.82 -4.61 -9.84
C THR A 76 -2.54 -6.10 -9.85
N ARG A 77 -3.56 -6.92 -10.11
CA ARG A 77 -3.37 -8.33 -10.45
C ARG A 77 -3.15 -8.50 -11.95
#